data_AF-A0A2E1ENK9-F1
#
_entry.id   AF-A0A2E1ENK9-F1
#
_cell.length_a   1.000
_cell.length_b   1.000
_cell.length_c   1.000
_cell.angle_alpha   90.00
_cell.angle_beta   90.00
_cell.angle_gamma   90.00
#
_symmetry.space_group_name_H-M   'P 1'
#
loop_
_entity.id
_entity.type
_entity.pdbx_description
1 polymer ?
#
loop_
_entity_poly.entity_id
_entity_poly.type
_entity_poly.pdbx_seq_one_letter_code
_entity_poly.pdbx_strand_id
1 'polypeptide(L)'
;MLFKSKSSDKINEDQINLIKTAQRRVKQKKRLFFHLSLMFFGIISFLTINLLFGFKEEVIFFNYPWSFIASTIWIFLFLVHSYNVFITNRFMGGNWEKEQIKKLVAKQELKIAKIKTEFEKEARIKAESQLFNEKNSSNCITLIAAASENNVIGNDNKLIWHLPDDLKHFKELTKGHCVIMGRKTFESMPKALPNRTNIVITRKLDYKATDVIVANSIYEALEKASNDKQPFIIGGGEIYNQSMSLANRIELTRVHTDSDGDTYFPEIDYKLWEEASRDERFEDDKHKFDFTFIRYNKK
;
A
#
# COMPACT_ATOMS: atom_id res chain seq x y z
N MET A 1 -7.30 12.64 12.79
CA MET A 1 -8.11 12.14 11.66
C MET A 1 -7.67 12.88 10.42
N LEU A 2 -7.26 12.17 9.35
CA LEU A 2 -7.31 12.58 7.92
C LEU A 2 -6.29 11.78 7.10
N PHE A 3 -6.45 10.45 7.06
CA PHE A 3 -6.04 9.70 5.87
C PHE A 3 -7.26 9.69 4.92
N LYS A 4 -7.47 10.80 4.22
CA LYS A 4 -8.44 10.86 3.13
C LYS A 4 -7.89 9.95 2.03
N SER A 5 -8.57 8.83 1.81
CA SER A 5 -8.09 7.79 0.92
C SER A 5 -8.00 8.32 -0.52
N LYS A 6 -6.78 8.36 -1.07
CA LYS A 6 -6.53 8.54 -2.52
C LYS A 6 -7.23 7.46 -3.38
N SER A 7 -7.82 6.44 -2.74
CA SER A 7 -8.68 5.44 -3.38
C SER A 7 -10.05 6.00 -3.77
N SER A 8 -10.58 6.99 -3.04
CA SER A 8 -11.92 7.53 -3.30
C SER A 8 -11.99 8.37 -4.59
N ASP A 9 -10.94 9.12 -4.92
CA ASP A 9 -10.89 9.96 -6.13
C ASP A 9 -10.78 9.14 -7.43
N LYS A 10 -10.04 8.01 -7.44
CA LYS A 10 -9.94 7.16 -8.64
C LYS A 10 -11.21 6.38 -8.94
N ILE A 11 -11.90 5.90 -7.91
CA ILE A 11 -13.22 5.28 -8.07
C ILE A 11 -14.21 6.33 -8.63
N ASN A 12 -14.08 7.59 -8.19
CA ASN A 12 -14.87 8.70 -8.68
C ASN A 12 -14.58 9.01 -10.16
N GLU A 13 -13.31 9.09 -10.60
CA GLU A 13 -12.96 9.32 -12.02
C GLU A 13 -13.47 8.22 -12.96
N ASP A 14 -13.35 6.96 -12.57
CA ASP A 14 -13.83 5.83 -13.37
C ASP A 14 -15.36 5.82 -13.46
N GLN A 15 -16.04 6.11 -12.36
CA GLN A 15 -17.49 6.31 -12.35
C GLN A 15 -17.90 7.52 -13.21
N ILE A 16 -17.17 8.64 -13.13
CA ILE A 16 -17.40 9.83 -13.96
C ILE A 16 -17.23 9.48 -15.44
N ASN A 17 -16.20 8.73 -15.82
CA ASN A 17 -15.97 8.33 -17.22
C ASN A 17 -17.04 7.35 -17.70
N LEU A 18 -17.48 6.42 -16.86
CA LEU A 18 -18.60 5.52 -17.14
C LEU A 18 -19.89 6.32 -17.35
N ILE A 19 -20.19 7.26 -16.46
CA ILE A 19 -21.36 8.15 -16.52
C ILE A 19 -21.29 9.01 -17.79
N LYS A 20 -20.15 9.64 -18.10
CA LYS A 20 -19.97 10.42 -19.33
C LYS A 20 -20.20 9.58 -20.58
N THR A 21 -19.71 8.34 -20.59
CA THR A 21 -19.92 7.40 -21.69
C THR A 21 -21.40 7.02 -21.80
N ALA A 22 -22.07 6.76 -20.68
CA ALA A 22 -23.49 6.47 -20.64
C ALA A 22 -24.34 7.65 -21.12
N GLN A 23 -24.03 8.88 -20.69
CA GLN A 23 -24.67 10.11 -21.13
C GLN A 23 -24.53 10.33 -22.64
N ARG A 24 -23.32 10.13 -23.20
CA ARG A 24 -23.09 10.19 -24.65
C ARG A 24 -23.96 9.16 -25.39
N ARG A 25 -24.12 7.96 -24.84
CA ARG A 25 -24.99 6.92 -25.42
C ARG A 25 -26.47 7.27 -25.33
N VAL A 26 -26.93 7.84 -24.21
CA VAL A 26 -28.30 8.36 -24.09
C VAL A 26 -28.55 9.45 -25.13
N LYS A 27 -27.60 10.36 -25.34
CA LYS A 27 -27.69 11.40 -26.38
C LYS A 27 -27.78 10.82 -27.79
N GLN A 28 -26.99 9.79 -28.12
CA GLN A 28 -27.06 9.10 -29.41
C GLN A 28 -28.41 8.42 -29.64
N LYS A 29 -28.97 7.74 -28.61
CA LYS A 29 -30.30 7.13 -28.70
C LYS A 29 -31.42 8.17 -28.82
N LYS A 30 -31.34 9.28 -28.07
CA LYS A 30 -32.28 10.42 -28.22
C LYS A 30 -32.24 11.00 -29.63
N ARG A 31 -31.05 11.14 -30.23
CA ARG A 31 -30.89 11.58 -31.62
C ARG A 31 -31.51 10.59 -32.61
N LEU A 32 -31.35 9.29 -32.40
CA LEU A 32 -32.01 8.27 -33.22
C LEU A 32 -33.54 8.36 -33.13
N PHE A 33 -34.09 8.54 -31.92
CA PHE A 33 -35.53 8.72 -31.72
C PHE A 33 -36.07 10.00 -32.40
N PHE A 34 -35.31 11.09 -32.35
CA PHE A 34 -35.63 12.30 -33.10
C PHE A 34 -35.65 12.04 -34.61
N HIS A 35 -34.64 11.36 -35.16
CA HIS A 35 -34.62 10.99 -36.57
C HIS A 35 -35.78 10.05 -36.95
N LEU A 36 -36.18 9.12 -36.06
CA LEU A 36 -37.36 8.27 -36.26
C LEU A 36 -38.64 9.12 -36.38
N SER A 37 -38.81 10.10 -35.49
CA SER A 37 -39.96 11.00 -35.49
C SER A 37 -39.98 11.86 -36.75
N LEU A 38 -38.82 12.38 -37.16
CA LEU A 38 -38.66 13.15 -38.40
C LEU A 38 -38.99 12.29 -39.63
N MET A 39 -38.52 11.05 -39.67
CA MET A 39 -38.81 10.08 -40.73
C MET A 39 -40.32 9.87 -40.89
N PHE A 40 -41.06 9.62 -39.80
CA PHE A 40 -42.52 9.49 -39.89
C PHE A 40 -43.19 10.77 -40.38
N PHE A 41 -42.80 11.94 -39.82
CA PHE A 41 -43.40 13.21 -40.18
C PHE A 41 -43.24 13.55 -41.65
N GLY A 42 -42.03 13.43 -42.21
CA GLY A 42 -41.86 13.75 -43.63
C GLY A 42 -42.32 12.64 -44.59
N ILE A 43 -42.43 11.36 -44.19
CA ILE A 43 -43.15 10.36 -45.00
C ILE A 43 -44.61 10.81 -45.14
N ILE A 44 -45.25 11.18 -44.03
CA ILE A 44 -46.61 11.73 -44.04
C ILE A 44 -46.66 12.99 -44.90
N SER A 45 -45.71 13.92 -44.74
CA SER A 45 -45.63 15.14 -45.54
C SER A 45 -45.51 14.84 -47.04
N PHE A 46 -44.58 13.97 -47.46
CA PHE A 46 -44.42 13.58 -48.86
C PHE A 46 -45.68 12.95 -49.44
N LEU A 47 -46.37 12.09 -48.67
CA LEU A 47 -47.62 11.48 -49.10
C LEU A 47 -48.76 12.50 -49.18
N THR A 48 -48.89 13.41 -48.21
CA THR A 48 -49.92 14.47 -48.23
C THR A 48 -49.70 15.48 -49.34
N ILE A 49 -48.46 15.88 -49.63
CA ILE A 49 -48.12 16.78 -50.75
C ILE A 49 -48.46 16.10 -52.08
N ASN A 50 -48.08 14.83 -52.23
CA ASN A 50 -48.43 14.05 -53.41
C ASN A 50 -49.95 13.91 -53.59
N LEU A 51 -50.72 13.83 -52.48
CA LEU A 51 -52.18 13.77 -52.51
C LEU A 51 -52.83 15.12 -52.82
N LEU A 52 -52.38 16.22 -52.19
CA LEU A 52 -52.98 17.56 -52.28
C LEU A 52 -52.73 18.24 -53.62
N PHE A 53 -51.50 18.14 -54.12
CA PHE A 53 -51.08 18.84 -55.34
C PHE A 53 -51.20 18.00 -56.60
N GLY A 54 -51.63 16.74 -56.48
CA GLY A 54 -51.98 15.92 -57.63
C GLY A 54 -50.84 15.71 -58.63
N PHE A 55 -49.56 15.67 -58.18
CA PHE A 55 -48.38 15.38 -59.00
C PHE A 55 -48.37 13.98 -59.65
N LYS A 56 -49.54 13.31 -59.73
CA LYS A 56 -49.72 11.96 -60.24
C LYS A 56 -49.35 11.79 -61.72
N GLU A 57 -49.26 12.87 -62.50
CA GLU A 57 -49.09 12.78 -63.96
C GLU A 57 -47.75 13.30 -64.52
N GLU A 58 -46.95 14.09 -63.78
CA GLU A 58 -45.76 14.74 -64.35
C GLU A 58 -44.40 14.14 -63.92
N VAL A 59 -44.30 13.46 -62.77
CA VAL A 59 -43.01 12.91 -62.27
C VAL A 59 -43.21 11.48 -61.76
N ILE A 60 -43.29 10.53 -62.70
CA ILE A 60 -43.32 9.09 -62.41
C ILE A 60 -41.93 8.52 -62.64
N PHE A 61 -41.40 7.80 -61.67
CA PHE A 61 -40.10 7.14 -61.78
C PHE A 61 -40.27 5.66 -61.46
N PHE A 62 -39.84 4.79 -62.38
CA PHE A 62 -40.05 3.33 -62.30
C PHE A 62 -41.50 2.90 -61.98
N ASN A 63 -42.50 3.55 -62.57
CA ASN A 63 -43.93 3.31 -62.34
C ASN A 63 -44.42 3.60 -60.90
N TYR A 64 -43.61 4.28 -60.08
CA TYR A 64 -44.02 4.75 -58.76
C TYR A 64 -44.04 6.28 -58.69
N PRO A 65 -44.95 6.87 -57.90
CA PRO A 65 -44.90 8.30 -57.60
C PRO A 65 -43.60 8.67 -56.87
N TRP A 66 -43.05 9.84 -57.16
CA TRP A 66 -41.81 10.35 -56.54
C TRP A 66 -41.82 10.28 -54.99
N SER A 67 -43.00 10.42 -54.37
CA SER A 67 -43.17 10.37 -52.91
C SER A 67 -42.84 9.00 -52.31
N PHE A 68 -43.06 7.90 -53.04
CA PHE A 68 -42.70 6.55 -52.59
C PHE A 68 -41.19 6.36 -52.59
N ILE A 69 -40.52 6.85 -53.63
CA ILE A 69 -39.05 6.78 -53.74
C ILE A 69 -38.39 7.64 -52.66
N ALA A 70 -38.88 8.86 -52.45
CA ALA A 70 -38.43 9.74 -51.37
C ALA A 70 -38.61 9.08 -49.99
N SER A 71 -39.77 8.47 -49.74
CA SER A 71 -40.04 7.72 -48.50
C SER A 71 -39.08 6.53 -48.32
N THR A 72 -38.77 5.80 -49.40
CA THR A 72 -37.89 4.64 -49.37
C THR A 72 -36.45 5.03 -49.06
N ILE A 73 -35.95 6.09 -49.70
CA ILE A 73 -34.62 6.64 -49.42
C ILE A 73 -34.52 7.06 -47.95
N TRP A 74 -35.57 7.68 -47.41
CA TRP A 74 -35.55 8.15 -46.03
C TRP A 74 -35.60 7.03 -45.00
N ILE A 75 -36.37 5.96 -45.27
CA ILE A 75 -36.35 4.73 -44.48
C ILE A 75 -34.95 4.11 -44.50
N PHE A 76 -34.31 4.04 -45.66
CA PHE A 76 -32.95 3.52 -45.78
C PHE A 76 -31.94 4.32 -44.94
N LEU A 77 -31.99 5.66 -45.00
CA LEU A 77 -31.14 6.51 -44.17
C LEU A 77 -31.38 6.29 -42.66
N PHE A 78 -32.64 6.10 -42.25
CA PHE A 78 -32.96 5.77 -40.86
C PHE A 78 -32.38 4.41 -40.44
N LEU A 79 -32.49 3.38 -41.29
CA LEU A 79 -31.94 2.05 -41.03
C LEU A 79 -30.41 2.08 -40.86
N VAL A 80 -29.70 2.82 -41.74
CA VAL A 80 -28.25 3.03 -41.61
C VAL A 80 -27.90 3.71 -40.29
N HIS A 81 -28.64 4.75 -39.89
CA HIS A 81 -28.42 5.43 -38.62
C HIS A 81 -28.69 4.50 -37.42
N SER A 82 -29.77 3.71 -37.46
CA SER A 82 -30.13 2.73 -36.43
C SER A 82 -29.04 1.66 -36.26
N TYR A 83 -28.56 1.10 -37.37
CA TYR A 83 -27.46 0.14 -37.38
C TYR A 83 -26.19 0.73 -36.73
N ASN A 84 -25.84 1.96 -37.07
CA ASN A 84 -24.66 2.64 -36.50
C ASN A 84 -24.77 2.87 -34.98
N VAL A 85 -25.98 3.17 -34.49
CA VAL A 85 -26.20 3.44 -33.06
C VAL A 85 -26.21 2.15 -32.23
N PHE A 86 -26.81 1.07 -32.73
CA PHE A 86 -27.00 -0.18 -31.97
C PHE A 86 -25.93 -1.24 -32.21
N ILE A 87 -25.44 -1.40 -33.44
CA ILE A 87 -24.48 -2.46 -33.80
C ILE A 87 -23.04 -1.95 -33.71
N THR A 88 -22.73 -0.83 -34.38
CA THR A 88 -21.35 -0.36 -34.52
C THR A 88 -20.78 0.24 -33.22
N ASN A 89 -21.58 1.05 -32.51
CA ASN A 89 -21.15 1.76 -31.31
C ASN A 89 -21.70 1.13 -30.02
N ARG A 90 -21.18 -0.02 -29.59
CA ARG A 90 -21.60 -0.65 -28.32
C ARG A 90 -21.01 0.09 -27.10
N PHE A 91 -21.72 0.09 -25.97
CA PHE A 91 -21.30 0.78 -24.74
C PHE A 91 -19.96 0.26 -24.19
N MET A 92 -19.69 -1.04 -24.34
CA MET A 92 -18.41 -1.69 -24.06
C MET A 92 -17.87 -2.33 -25.33
N GLY A 93 -17.71 -1.53 -26.40
CA GLY A 93 -17.09 -2.00 -27.64
C GLY A 93 -15.58 -2.23 -27.50
N GLY A 94 -14.95 -2.81 -28.51
CA GLY A 94 -13.53 -3.20 -28.47
C GLY A 94 -12.55 -2.05 -28.16
N ASN A 95 -12.89 -0.79 -28.47
CA ASN A 95 -12.05 0.36 -28.08
C ASN A 95 -12.05 0.58 -26.57
N TRP A 96 -13.21 0.47 -25.92
CA TRP A 96 -13.30 0.60 -24.47
C TRP A 96 -12.55 -0.54 -23.78
N GLU A 97 -12.70 -1.77 -24.28
CA GLU A 97 -11.97 -2.94 -23.77
C GLU A 97 -10.44 -2.76 -23.88
N LYS A 98 -9.94 -2.32 -25.04
CA LYS A 98 -8.51 -2.02 -25.23
C LYS A 98 -7.99 -0.98 -24.25
N GLU A 99 -8.75 0.10 -24.01
CA GLU A 99 -8.39 1.13 -23.03
C GLU A 99 -8.34 0.57 -21.60
N GLN A 100 -9.32 -0.26 -21.22
CA GLN A 100 -9.31 -0.90 -19.90
C GLN A 100 -8.13 -1.87 -19.75
N ILE A 101 -7.84 -2.70 -20.76
CA ILE A 101 -6.70 -3.61 -20.75
C ILE A 101 -5.40 -2.83 -20.59
N LYS A 102 -5.19 -1.76 -21.38
CA LYS A 102 -3.99 -0.91 -21.28
C LYS A 102 -3.82 -0.34 -19.86
N LYS A 103 -4.92 0.09 -19.24
CA LYS A 103 -4.91 0.61 -17.87
C LYS A 103 -4.56 -0.49 -16.85
N LEU A 104 -5.10 -1.70 -17.00
CA LEU A 104 -4.78 -2.84 -16.14
C LEU A 104 -3.31 -3.24 -16.26
N VAL A 105 -2.79 -3.30 -17.48
CA VAL A 105 -1.37 -3.57 -17.76
C VAL A 105 -0.49 -2.51 -17.08
N ALA A 106 -0.79 -1.21 -17.25
CA ALA A 106 -0.04 -0.15 -16.59
C ALA A 106 -0.06 -0.27 -15.05
N LYS A 107 -1.21 -0.65 -14.47
CA LYS A 107 -1.33 -0.91 -13.02
C LYS A 107 -0.48 -2.11 -12.58
N GLN A 108 -0.44 -3.15 -13.40
CA GLN A 108 0.37 -4.33 -13.17
C GLN A 108 1.87 -4.02 -13.27
N GLU A 109 2.30 -3.27 -14.28
CA GLU A 109 3.68 -2.80 -14.45
C GLU A 109 4.14 -1.98 -13.25
N LEU A 110 3.31 -1.04 -12.76
CA LEU A 110 3.60 -0.28 -11.54
C LEU A 110 3.76 -1.19 -10.31
N LYS A 111 2.92 -2.23 -10.19
CA LYS A 111 3.03 -3.20 -9.09
C LYS A 111 4.30 -4.02 -9.20
N ILE A 112 4.66 -4.48 -10.40
CA ILE A 112 5.91 -5.21 -10.68
C ILE A 112 7.12 -4.34 -10.35
N ALA A 113 7.13 -3.09 -10.79
CA ALA A 113 8.20 -2.15 -10.49
C ALA A 113 8.36 -1.94 -8.98
N LYS A 114 7.26 -1.76 -8.24
CA LYS A 114 7.29 -1.64 -6.78
C LYS A 114 7.91 -2.89 -6.13
N ILE A 115 7.45 -4.09 -6.51
CA ILE A 115 7.97 -5.35 -5.98
C ILE A 115 9.47 -5.47 -6.29
N LYS A 116 9.90 -5.15 -7.52
CA LYS A 116 11.31 -5.18 -7.91
C LYS A 116 12.15 -4.24 -7.04
N THR A 117 11.67 -3.02 -6.79
CA THR A 117 12.39 -2.08 -5.92
C THR A 117 12.45 -2.54 -4.46
N GLU A 118 11.41 -3.20 -3.95
CA GLU A 118 11.41 -3.77 -2.59
C GLU A 118 12.39 -4.95 -2.50
N PHE A 119 12.42 -5.81 -3.52
CA PHE A 119 13.36 -6.93 -3.63
C PHE A 119 14.81 -6.47 -3.72
N GLU A 120 15.13 -5.47 -4.55
CA GLU A 120 16.48 -4.90 -4.66
C GLU A 120 16.94 -4.31 -3.31
N LYS A 121 16.05 -3.62 -2.59
CA LYS A 121 16.33 -3.12 -1.23
C LYS A 121 16.60 -4.25 -0.24
N GLU A 122 15.86 -5.35 -0.33
CA GLU A 122 16.07 -6.53 0.52
C GLU A 122 17.40 -7.23 0.22
N ALA A 123 17.72 -7.41 -1.06
CA ALA A 123 18.99 -7.99 -1.49
C ALA A 123 20.17 -7.14 -1.01
N ARG A 124 20.09 -5.81 -1.12
CA ARG A 124 21.12 -4.90 -0.64
C ARG A 124 21.36 -5.05 0.87
N ILE A 125 20.29 -5.08 1.66
CA ILE A 125 20.41 -5.19 3.13
C ILE A 125 20.96 -6.55 3.55
N LYS A 126 20.57 -7.63 2.86
CA LYS A 126 21.16 -8.95 3.10
C LYS A 126 22.66 -8.94 2.80
N ALA A 127 23.08 -8.27 1.73
CA ALA A 127 24.50 -8.11 1.38
C ALA A 127 25.25 -7.24 2.40
N GLU A 128 24.65 -6.14 2.87
CA GLU A 128 25.20 -5.28 3.94
C GLU A 128 25.40 -6.08 5.25
N SER A 129 24.40 -6.87 5.65
CA SER A 129 24.48 -7.78 6.82
C SER A 129 25.57 -8.84 6.66
N GLN A 130 25.67 -9.47 5.48
CA GLN A 130 26.75 -10.43 5.17
C GLN A 130 28.13 -9.76 5.25
N LEU A 131 28.27 -8.56 4.69
CA LEU A 131 29.53 -7.81 4.70
C LEU A 131 29.90 -7.36 6.12
N PHE A 132 28.92 -7.02 6.97
CA PHE A 132 29.14 -6.81 8.39
C PHE A 132 29.66 -8.09 9.05
N ASN A 133 29.04 -9.24 8.75
CA ASN A 133 29.43 -10.53 9.31
C ASN A 133 30.84 -10.97 8.86
N GLU A 134 31.24 -10.62 7.64
CA GLU A 134 32.60 -10.88 7.13
C GLU A 134 33.66 -9.99 7.79
N LYS A 135 33.33 -8.72 8.05
CA LYS A 135 34.27 -7.76 8.66
C LYS A 135 34.45 -7.92 10.17
N ASN A 136 33.46 -8.48 10.86
CA ASN A 136 33.49 -8.62 12.32
C ASN A 136 33.69 -10.08 12.73
N SER A 137 34.86 -10.38 13.29
CA SER A 137 35.20 -11.74 13.73
C SER A 137 34.39 -12.19 14.96
N SER A 138 33.99 -11.27 15.84
CA SER A 138 33.21 -11.54 17.06
C SER A 138 31.74 -11.18 16.91
N ASN A 139 30.85 -11.91 17.61
CA ASN A 139 29.42 -11.59 17.66
C ASN A 139 29.23 -10.31 18.52
N CYS A 140 28.73 -9.24 17.90
CA CYS A 140 28.40 -7.97 18.53
C CYS A 140 26.91 -7.98 18.93
N ILE A 141 26.63 -8.36 20.17
CA ILE A 141 25.26 -8.38 20.70
C ILE A 141 24.81 -6.94 20.94
N THR A 142 23.73 -6.53 20.25
CA THR A 142 23.23 -5.16 20.29
C THR A 142 21.87 -5.11 20.99
N LEU A 143 21.75 -4.30 22.04
CA LEU A 143 20.46 -3.93 22.63
C LEU A 143 19.87 -2.79 21.82
N ILE A 144 18.59 -2.84 21.48
CA ILE A 144 17.91 -1.71 20.84
C ILE A 144 16.60 -1.42 21.56
N ALA A 145 16.39 -0.18 21.97
CA ALA A 145 15.23 0.23 22.77
C ALA A 145 14.89 1.70 22.53
N ALA A 146 13.62 2.06 22.73
CA ALA A 146 13.19 3.44 22.93
C ALA A 146 12.74 3.60 24.38
N ALA A 147 13.29 4.58 25.10
CA ALA A 147 13.01 4.81 26.51
C ALA A 147 12.82 6.31 26.82
N SER A 148 11.91 6.62 27.73
CA SER A 148 11.68 7.98 28.28
C SER A 148 12.83 8.41 29.17
N GLU A 149 12.89 9.67 29.62
CA GLU A 149 13.97 10.14 30.53
C GLU A 149 14.08 9.30 31.81
N ASN A 150 12.94 8.91 32.38
CA ASN A 150 12.86 8.01 33.53
C ASN A 150 12.98 6.50 33.18
N ASN A 151 13.59 6.16 32.04
CA ASN A 151 13.85 4.79 31.55
C ASN A 151 12.61 3.91 31.29
N VAL A 152 11.41 4.46 31.22
CA VAL A 152 10.21 3.68 30.91
C VAL A 152 10.20 3.32 29.42
N ILE A 153 9.86 2.07 29.11
CA ILE A 153 9.80 1.55 27.72
C ILE A 153 8.42 1.04 27.33
N GLY A 154 7.53 0.81 28.30
CA GLY A 154 6.21 0.25 28.05
C GLY A 154 5.31 0.35 29.26
N ASN A 155 4.01 0.29 28.97
CA ASN A 155 2.96 0.24 29.97
C ASN A 155 1.88 -0.75 29.49
N ASP A 156 1.44 -1.69 30.32
CA ASP A 156 0.42 -2.70 29.99
C ASP A 156 0.72 -3.49 28.69
N ASN A 157 2.00 -3.82 28.45
CA ASN A 157 2.51 -4.44 27.23
C ASN A 157 2.24 -3.63 25.94
N LYS A 158 2.12 -2.30 26.02
CA LYS A 158 1.99 -1.40 24.88
C LYS A 158 3.11 -0.37 24.87
N LEU A 159 3.42 0.11 23.67
CA LEU A 159 4.28 1.27 23.49
C LEU A 159 3.57 2.52 23.99
N ILE A 160 4.32 3.40 24.67
CA ILE A 160 3.81 4.62 25.30
C ILE A 160 3.63 5.73 24.26
N TRP A 161 4.47 5.73 23.22
CA TRP A 161 4.46 6.71 22.14
C TRP A 161 4.44 6.04 20.76
N HIS A 162 4.10 6.85 19.76
CA HIS A 162 4.22 6.49 18.35
C HIS A 162 5.22 7.45 17.70
N LEU A 163 6.43 6.96 17.44
CA LEU A 163 7.52 7.72 16.81
C LEU A 163 7.86 7.07 15.45
N PRO A 164 7.31 7.57 14.33
CA PRO A 164 7.52 6.97 13.02
C PRO A 164 8.99 6.86 12.60
N ASP A 165 9.82 7.86 12.91
CA ASP A 165 11.24 7.84 12.56
C ASP A 165 12.04 6.85 13.40
N ASP A 166 11.70 6.66 14.69
CA ASP A 166 12.26 5.59 15.52
C ASP A 166 11.90 4.21 14.98
N LEU A 167 10.63 3.98 14.62
CA LEU A 167 10.20 2.71 14.01
C LEU A 167 10.92 2.43 12.69
N LYS A 168 11.20 3.49 11.91
CA LYS A 168 11.99 3.40 10.67
C LYS A 168 13.44 3.05 10.99
N HIS A 169 14.05 3.72 11.96
CA HIS A 169 15.42 3.48 12.41
C HIS A 169 15.60 2.05 12.95
N PHE A 170 14.71 1.61 13.85
CA PHE A 170 14.63 0.24 14.36
C PHE A 170 14.54 -0.78 13.21
N LYS A 171 13.67 -0.52 12.23
CA LYS A 171 13.51 -1.40 11.07
C LYS A 171 14.78 -1.43 10.22
N GLU A 172 15.45 -0.31 10.01
CA GLU A 172 16.67 -0.22 9.21
C GLU A 172 17.84 -0.95 9.88
N LEU A 173 18.03 -0.77 11.19
CA LEU A 173 19.10 -1.43 11.94
C LEU A 173 18.90 -2.94 12.07
N THR A 174 17.68 -3.38 12.35
CA THR A 174 17.41 -4.80 12.67
C THR A 174 17.16 -5.67 11.43
N LYS A 175 16.97 -5.10 10.24
CA LYS A 175 16.58 -5.87 9.06
C LYS A 175 17.72 -6.78 8.57
N GLY A 176 17.39 -8.03 8.25
CA GLY A 176 18.37 -9.04 7.87
C GLY A 176 19.04 -9.75 9.06
N HIS A 177 18.82 -9.26 10.28
CA HIS A 177 19.41 -9.79 11.51
C HIS A 177 18.41 -10.61 12.34
N CYS A 178 18.94 -11.35 13.31
CA CYS A 178 18.23 -12.01 14.38
C CYS A 178 17.69 -10.97 15.37
N VAL A 179 16.40 -11.04 15.68
CA VAL A 179 15.76 -10.22 16.70
C VAL A 179 15.27 -11.11 17.84
N ILE A 180 15.81 -10.88 19.02
CA ILE A 180 15.56 -11.66 20.23
C ILE A 180 14.64 -10.86 21.15
N MET A 181 13.54 -11.48 21.57
CA MET A 181 12.54 -10.82 22.40
C MET A 181 11.88 -11.77 23.39
N GLY A 182 11.24 -11.21 24.43
CA GLY A 182 10.40 -11.97 25.35
C GLY A 182 9.02 -12.26 24.79
N ARG A 183 8.37 -13.33 25.29
CA ARG A 183 7.00 -13.71 24.90
C ARG A 183 5.99 -12.55 24.94
N LYS A 184 5.97 -11.77 26.02
CA LYS A 184 5.02 -10.65 26.19
C LYS A 184 5.22 -9.56 25.12
N THR A 185 6.47 -9.24 24.80
CA THR A 185 6.82 -8.31 23.71
C THR A 185 6.34 -8.84 22.36
N PHE A 186 6.55 -10.13 22.08
CA PHE A 186 6.05 -10.74 20.85
C PHE A 186 4.52 -10.71 20.75
N GLU A 187 3.81 -11.04 21.83
CA GLU A 187 2.34 -11.05 21.87
C GLU A 187 1.72 -9.64 21.76
N SER A 188 2.46 -8.58 22.09
CA SER A 188 2.02 -7.21 21.87
C SER A 188 2.04 -6.80 20.39
N MET A 189 2.81 -7.51 19.56
CA MET A 189 2.94 -7.22 18.14
C MET A 189 1.86 -7.98 17.34
N PRO A 190 1.36 -7.39 16.23
CA PRO A 190 0.33 -8.05 15.42
C PRO A 190 0.83 -9.31 14.71
N LYS A 191 2.15 -9.41 14.45
CA LYS A 191 2.81 -10.54 13.81
C LYS A 191 4.32 -10.45 13.98
N ALA A 192 5.02 -11.55 13.65
CA ALA A 192 6.47 -11.56 13.54
C ALA A 192 7.00 -10.47 12.60
N LEU A 193 8.16 -9.93 12.96
CA LEU A 193 8.79 -8.86 12.23
C LEU A 193 9.31 -9.38 10.88
N PRO A 194 8.83 -8.87 9.72
CA PRO A 194 9.24 -9.39 8.43
C PRO A 194 10.73 -9.14 8.16
N ASN A 195 11.33 -10.01 7.34
CA ASN A 195 12.73 -9.95 6.90
C ASN A 195 13.75 -9.96 8.05
N ARG A 196 13.38 -10.66 9.14
CA ARG A 196 14.16 -10.83 10.37
C ARG A 196 13.95 -12.23 10.91
N THR A 197 14.98 -12.81 11.50
CA THR A 197 14.86 -14.08 12.22
C THR A 197 14.35 -13.77 13.62
N ASN A 198 13.07 -14.03 13.87
CA ASN A 198 12.44 -13.72 15.16
C ASN A 198 12.70 -14.86 16.14
N ILE A 199 13.30 -14.55 17.30
CA ILE A 199 13.59 -15.50 18.37
C ILE A 199 12.83 -15.05 19.63
N VAL A 200 11.96 -15.91 20.14
CA VAL A 200 11.09 -15.62 21.29
C VAL A 200 11.51 -16.44 22.50
N ILE A 201 11.86 -15.76 23.58
CA ILE A 201 12.22 -16.36 24.86
C ILE A 201 10.97 -16.57 25.71
N THR A 202 10.77 -17.80 26.17
CA THR A 202 9.66 -18.18 27.04
C THR A 202 10.00 -19.36 27.93
N ARG A 203 9.50 -19.35 29.17
CA ARG A 203 9.60 -20.50 30.09
C ARG A 203 8.55 -21.58 29.80
N LYS A 204 7.56 -21.27 28.94
CA LYS A 204 6.48 -22.18 28.56
C LYS A 204 6.95 -23.15 27.47
N LEU A 205 7.17 -24.42 27.84
CA LEU A 205 7.74 -25.45 26.96
C LEU A 205 6.85 -25.81 25.75
N ASP A 206 5.53 -25.68 25.89
CA ASP A 206 4.54 -25.96 24.85
C ASP A 206 4.18 -24.72 24.00
N TYR A 207 4.89 -23.61 24.18
CA TYR A 207 4.61 -22.38 23.43
C TYR A 207 4.96 -22.54 21.94
N LYS A 208 3.99 -22.21 21.08
CA LYS A 208 4.16 -22.20 19.63
C LYS A 208 3.66 -20.88 19.08
N ALA A 209 4.40 -20.32 18.14
CA ALA A 209 4.03 -19.13 17.40
C ALA A 209 4.52 -19.27 15.95
N THR A 210 3.81 -18.60 15.04
CA THR A 210 4.12 -18.65 13.60
C THR A 210 5.29 -17.73 13.26
N ASP A 211 6.16 -18.18 12.36
CA ASP A 211 7.32 -17.41 11.86
C ASP A 211 8.31 -16.98 12.96
N VAL A 212 8.41 -17.76 14.04
CA VAL A 212 9.38 -17.53 15.12
C VAL A 212 10.09 -18.81 15.54
N ILE A 213 11.31 -18.62 16.03
CA ILE A 213 12.10 -19.64 16.71
C ILE A 213 11.89 -19.46 18.22
N VAL A 214 11.47 -20.50 18.92
CA VAL A 214 11.26 -20.45 20.37
C VAL A 214 12.55 -20.84 21.08
N ALA A 215 12.92 -20.13 22.15
CA ALA A 215 14.03 -20.45 23.05
C ALA A 215 13.56 -20.36 24.51
N ASN A 216 14.20 -21.10 25.41
CA ASN A 216 13.85 -21.16 26.82
C ASN A 216 14.77 -20.34 27.74
N SER A 217 15.87 -19.81 27.21
CA SER A 217 16.79 -18.92 27.92
C SER A 217 17.46 -17.90 26.99
N ILE A 218 18.08 -16.87 27.57
CA ILE A 218 18.87 -15.90 26.80
C ILE A 218 20.08 -16.55 26.10
N TYR A 219 20.74 -17.50 26.75
CA TYR A 219 21.89 -18.20 26.18
C TYR A 219 21.49 -19.08 24.99
N GLU A 220 20.39 -19.82 25.11
CA GLU A 220 19.85 -20.61 24.00
C GLU A 220 19.39 -19.72 22.84
N ALA A 221 18.80 -18.55 23.13
CA ALA A 221 18.43 -17.60 22.09
C ALA A 221 19.66 -17.07 21.32
N LEU A 222 20.75 -16.76 22.03
CA LEU A 222 22.01 -16.33 21.44
C LEU A 222 22.69 -17.45 20.64
N GLU A 223 22.60 -18.70 21.11
CA GLU A 223 23.09 -19.87 20.36
C GLU A 223 22.32 -20.04 19.04
N LYS A 224 20.99 -19.90 19.06
CA LYS A 224 20.15 -19.93 17.85
C LYS A 224 20.41 -18.75 16.91
N ALA A 225 20.96 -17.65 17.43
CA ALA A 225 21.40 -16.50 16.67
C ALA A 225 22.88 -16.54 16.25
N SER A 226 23.59 -17.65 16.50
CA SER A 226 25.06 -17.74 16.33
C SER A 226 25.57 -17.44 14.92
N ASN A 227 24.74 -17.69 13.90
CA ASN A 227 25.06 -17.40 12.50
C ASN A 227 24.98 -15.91 12.12
N ASP A 228 24.43 -15.08 13.01
CA ASP A 228 24.38 -13.64 12.86
C ASP A 228 25.46 -12.99 13.75
N LYS A 229 26.35 -12.19 13.16
CA LYS A 229 27.37 -11.47 13.95
C LYS A 229 26.81 -10.25 14.66
N GLN A 230 25.58 -9.83 14.38
CA GLN A 230 24.93 -8.71 15.06
C GLN A 230 23.48 -9.01 15.47
N PRO A 231 23.25 -9.95 16.39
CA PRO A 231 21.91 -10.18 16.91
C PRO A 231 21.43 -8.97 17.72
N PHE A 232 20.17 -8.63 17.54
CA PHE A 232 19.51 -7.53 18.24
C PHE A 232 18.59 -8.05 19.33
N ILE A 233 18.74 -7.52 20.54
CA ILE A 233 17.84 -7.78 21.66
C ILE A 233 16.88 -6.60 21.76
N ILE A 234 15.59 -6.89 21.57
CA ILE A 234 14.53 -5.87 21.41
C ILE A 234 13.58 -5.85 22.63
N GLY A 235 13.99 -6.45 23.75
CA GLY A 235 13.27 -6.41 25.03
C GLY A 235 12.32 -7.58 25.27
N GLY A 236 11.38 -7.50 26.22
CA GLY A 236 11.10 -6.38 27.14
C GLY A 236 12.04 -6.30 28.34
N GLY A 237 11.63 -5.60 29.40
CA GLY A 237 12.47 -5.26 30.55
C GLY A 237 13.24 -6.45 31.16
N GLU A 238 12.60 -7.60 31.35
CA GLU A 238 13.27 -8.80 31.88
C GLU A 238 14.38 -9.31 30.95
N ILE A 239 14.15 -9.28 29.63
CA ILE A 239 15.14 -9.70 28.64
C ILE A 239 16.29 -8.70 28.58
N TYR A 240 16.00 -7.40 28.65
CA TYR A 240 17.04 -6.37 28.74
C TYR A 240 17.92 -6.56 29.99
N ASN A 241 17.32 -6.79 31.15
CA ASN A 241 18.07 -7.05 32.38
C ASN A 241 18.99 -8.28 32.27
N GLN A 242 18.51 -9.38 31.69
CA GLN A 242 19.31 -10.59 31.50
C GLN A 242 20.45 -10.41 30.48
N SER A 243 20.35 -9.43 29.59
CA SER A 243 21.28 -9.26 28.47
C SER A 243 22.22 -8.07 28.60
N MET A 244 21.99 -7.15 29.53
CA MET A 244 22.82 -5.97 29.75
C MET A 244 24.31 -6.31 29.96
N SER A 245 24.60 -7.39 30.71
CA SER A 245 25.97 -7.85 30.93
C SER A 245 26.60 -8.55 29.71
N LEU A 246 25.76 -9.12 28.84
CA LEU A 246 26.17 -9.88 27.65
C LEU A 246 26.35 -9.00 26.42
N ALA A 247 25.69 -7.85 26.38
CA ALA A 247 25.69 -6.95 25.24
C ALA A 247 27.05 -6.24 25.04
N ASN A 248 27.32 -5.88 23.78
CA ASN A 248 28.49 -5.11 23.37
C ASN A 248 28.12 -3.68 22.95
N ARG A 249 26.86 -3.49 22.52
CA ARG A 249 26.34 -2.20 22.03
C ARG A 249 24.92 -1.97 22.52
N ILE A 250 24.57 -0.69 22.72
CA ILE A 250 23.20 -0.23 22.92
C ILE A 250 22.89 0.80 21.84
N GLU A 251 21.80 0.60 21.11
CA GLU A 251 21.17 1.59 20.23
C GLU A 251 19.91 2.09 20.96
N LEU A 252 20.03 3.25 21.62
CA LEU A 252 18.97 3.79 22.46
C LEU A 252 18.34 5.01 21.79
N THR A 253 17.02 4.98 21.63
CA THR A 253 16.24 6.18 21.37
C THR A 253 15.78 6.77 22.70
N ARG A 254 16.40 7.88 23.14
CA ARG A 254 15.99 8.60 24.34
C ARG A 254 14.88 9.58 23.97
N VAL A 255 13.67 9.37 24.47
CA VAL A 255 12.52 10.26 24.26
C VAL A 255 12.50 11.27 25.40
N HIS A 256 12.54 12.56 25.08
CA HIS A 256 12.68 13.65 26.05
C HIS A 256 11.33 14.00 26.69
N THR A 257 10.79 13.03 27.42
CA THR A 257 9.59 13.15 28.25
C THR A 257 9.71 12.20 29.43
N ASP A 258 9.07 12.52 30.55
CA ASP A 258 8.75 11.52 31.56
C ASP A 258 7.49 10.75 31.16
N SER A 259 7.38 9.51 31.58
CA SER A 259 6.22 8.66 31.26
C SER A 259 5.89 7.73 32.42
N ASP A 260 4.61 7.43 32.58
CA ASP A 260 4.15 6.42 33.52
C ASP A 260 4.16 5.04 32.85
N GLY A 261 4.79 4.05 33.48
CA GLY A 261 4.76 2.67 33.01
C GLY A 261 5.28 1.65 34.00
N ASP A 262 5.07 0.39 33.66
CA ASP A 262 5.39 -0.78 34.49
C ASP A 262 6.69 -1.47 34.06
N THR A 263 7.23 -1.08 32.91
CA THR A 263 8.38 -1.74 32.29
C THR A 263 9.46 -0.71 32.00
N TYR A 264 10.67 -1.01 32.48
CA TYR A 264 11.81 -0.10 32.43
C TYR A 264 12.98 -0.72 31.65
N PHE A 265 13.75 0.12 30.97
CA PHE A 265 15.07 -0.20 30.48
C PHE A 265 16.06 -0.22 31.66
N PRO A 266 17.06 -1.13 31.69
CA PRO A 266 18.03 -1.16 32.78
C PRO A 266 18.87 0.11 32.79
N GLU A 267 19.31 0.53 33.98
CA GLU A 267 20.18 1.69 34.14
C GLU A 267 21.53 1.46 33.41
N ILE A 268 22.00 2.47 32.69
CA ILE A 268 23.26 2.41 31.94
C ILE A 268 24.39 2.87 32.87
N ASP A 269 25.26 1.95 33.28
CA ASP A 269 26.46 2.30 34.02
C ASP A 269 27.52 2.93 33.09
N TYR A 270 27.69 4.25 33.17
CA TYR A 270 28.67 5.01 32.38
C TYR A 270 30.14 4.65 32.69
N LYS A 271 30.42 3.85 33.73
CA LYS A 271 31.74 3.25 33.94
C LYS A 271 32.01 2.09 32.98
N LEU A 272 30.96 1.38 32.55
CA LEU A 272 31.02 0.23 31.64
C LEU A 272 30.69 0.60 30.19
N TRP A 273 29.94 1.68 29.99
CA TRP A 273 29.46 2.13 28.68
C TRP A 273 30.02 3.50 28.32
N GLU A 274 30.35 3.69 27.05
CA GLU A 274 30.74 4.98 26.48
C GLU A 274 29.81 5.36 25.33
N GLU A 275 29.49 6.65 25.22
CA GLU A 275 28.73 7.18 24.09
C GLU A 275 29.61 7.24 22.85
N ALA A 276 29.17 6.58 21.78
CA ALA A 276 29.88 6.48 20.52
C ALA A 276 29.28 7.42 19.44
N SER A 277 27.98 7.69 19.49
CA SER A 277 27.32 8.64 18.59
C SER A 277 26.01 9.15 19.15
N ARG A 278 25.61 10.35 18.71
CA ARG A 278 24.38 11.04 19.08
C ARG A 278 23.78 11.74 17.86
N ASP A 279 22.48 11.57 17.63
CA ASP A 279 21.70 12.26 16.58
C ASP A 279 20.38 12.74 17.18
N GLU A 280 20.22 14.06 17.31
CA GLU A 280 19.07 14.71 17.95
C GLU A 280 17.95 14.98 16.94
N ARG A 281 16.71 14.67 17.32
CA ARG A 281 15.50 14.91 16.52
C ARG A 281 14.53 15.77 17.32
N PHE A 282 14.14 16.88 16.71
CA PHE A 282 13.17 17.80 17.29
C PHE A 282 11.76 17.42 16.85
N GLU A 283 10.78 17.80 17.67
CA GLU A 283 9.36 17.71 17.40
C GLU A 283 9.02 18.36 16.05
N ASP A 284 8.17 17.68 15.30
CA ASP A 284 7.62 18.13 14.04
C ASP A 284 6.16 17.67 13.93
N ASP A 285 5.50 17.94 12.80
CA ASP A 285 4.12 17.52 12.55
C ASP A 285 3.88 15.99 12.71
N LYS A 286 4.94 15.18 12.75
CA LYS A 286 4.88 13.71 12.88
C LYS A 286 5.27 13.20 14.26
N HIS A 287 6.02 13.98 15.05
CA HIS A 287 6.59 13.55 16.33
C HIS A 287 6.21 14.52 17.44
N LYS A 288 5.42 14.06 18.42
CA LYS A 288 4.96 14.89 19.56
C LYS A 288 6.02 15.18 20.63
N PHE A 289 7.19 14.58 20.49
CA PHE A 289 8.25 14.62 21.49
C PHE A 289 9.57 14.74 20.76
N ASP A 290 10.48 15.52 21.34
CA ASP A 290 11.90 15.46 20.97
C ASP A 290 12.44 14.09 21.36
N PHE A 291 13.35 13.55 20.55
CA PHE A 291 14.05 12.32 20.88
C PHE A 291 15.45 12.31 20.29
N THR A 292 16.36 11.59 20.92
CA THR A 292 17.75 11.47 20.48
C THR A 292 18.11 10.00 20.25
N PHE A 293 18.67 9.70 19.09
CA PHE A 293 19.33 8.42 18.86
C PHE A 293 20.73 8.46 19.46
N ILE A 294 20.99 7.58 20.42
CA ILE A 294 22.26 7.48 21.12
C ILE A 294 22.80 6.06 20.96
N ARG A 295 24.05 5.94 20.51
CA ARG A 295 24.77 4.67 20.49
C ARG A 295 25.74 4.62 21.65
N TYR A 296 25.67 3.57 22.45
CA TYR A 296 26.70 3.24 23.43
C TYR A 296 27.47 2.00 22.99
N ASN A 297 28.79 2.03 23.14
CA ASN A 297 29.63 0.84 23.09
C ASN A 297 30.08 0.48 24.50
N LYS A 298 30.23 -0.82 24.74
CA LYS A 298 30.85 -1.29 25.97
C LYS A 298 32.36 -0.99 25.92
N LYS A 299 32.88 -0.43 27.02
CA LYS A 299 34.31 -0.14 27.20
C LYS A 299 35.16 -1.41 27.28
#